data_AF-A0A7S2RPC5-F1
#
_entry.id   AF-A0A7S2RPC5-F1
#
_cell.length_a   1.000
_cell.length_b   1.000
_cell.length_c   1.000
_cell.angle_alpha   90.00
_cell.angle_beta   90.00
_cell.angle_gamma   90.00
#
_symmetry.space_group_name_H-M   'P 1'
#
loop_
_entity.id
_entity.type
_entity.pdbx_description
1 polymer ?
#
loop_
_entity_poly.entity_id
_entity_poly.type
_entity_poly.pdbx_seq_one_letter_code
_entity_poly.pdbx_strand_id
1 'polypeptide(L)'
;HVGCMLSENGPRRNMDSAVSVFDRACKEGREAESCFFLGKYFLRPGQSRDPPQAITPLAVSCDVGHAPSCRLLAVLFKKGDSNVDADSLKFNEYKRRTEELVQQRGAMMGVKV
;
A
#
# COMPACT_ATOMS: atom_id res chain seq x y z
N HIS A 1 40.02 18.99 -22.96
CA HIS A 1 39.11 19.43 -21.89
C HIS A 1 37.73 18.83 -22.16
N VAL A 2 37.56 17.52 -21.91
CA VAL A 2 36.28 16.83 -22.08
C VAL A 2 35.77 16.42 -20.70
N GLY A 3 35.15 17.39 -20.02
CA GLY A 3 34.42 17.17 -18.77
C GLY A 3 33.10 16.48 -19.11
N CYS A 4 33.12 15.15 -19.04
CA CYS A 4 31.96 14.30 -19.23
C CYS A 4 30.83 14.71 -18.28
N MET A 5 29.63 14.89 -18.81
CA MET A 5 28.40 15.13 -18.07
C MET A 5 28.17 13.99 -17.06
N LEU A 6 28.36 14.25 -15.77
CA LEU A 6 27.72 13.46 -14.74
C LEU A 6 26.37 14.10 -14.44
N SER A 7 25.40 13.75 -15.29
CA SER A 7 24.00 13.87 -14.93
C SER A 7 23.79 13.02 -13.67
N GLU A 8 23.67 13.66 -12.51
CA GLU A 8 23.43 13.02 -11.21
C GLU A 8 22.01 12.43 -11.07
N ASN A 9 21.44 11.92 -12.16
CA ASN A 9 20.16 11.23 -12.17
C ASN A 9 20.36 9.75 -11.84
N GLY A 10 20.78 9.49 -10.61
CA GLY A 10 20.70 8.16 -10.04
C GLY A 10 19.23 7.78 -9.81
N PRO A 11 18.76 6.58 -10.18
CA PRO A 11 17.37 6.14 -10.00
C PRO A 11 16.90 6.13 -8.52
N ARG A 12 17.81 6.32 -7.57
CA ARG A 12 17.48 6.44 -6.13
C ARG A 12 16.78 7.76 -5.78
N ARG A 13 17.25 8.91 -6.30
CA ARG A 13 16.70 10.24 -5.95
C ARG A 13 15.22 10.39 -6.34
N ASN A 14 14.79 9.74 -7.41
CA ASN A 14 13.41 9.80 -7.87
C ASN A 14 12.47 8.92 -7.04
N MET A 15 12.95 7.83 -6.43
CA MET A 15 12.11 6.94 -5.62
C MET A 15 11.80 7.53 -4.26
N ASP A 16 12.77 8.16 -3.58
CA ASP A 16 12.52 8.90 -2.33
C ASP A 16 11.54 10.06 -2.54
N SER A 17 11.66 10.73 -3.69
CA SER A 17 10.72 11.80 -4.07
C SER A 17 9.31 11.26 -4.32
N ALA A 18 9.17 10.08 -4.95
CA ALA A 18 7.88 9.45 -5.19
C ALA A 18 7.18 9.02 -3.89
N VAL A 19 7.92 8.46 -2.92
CA VAL A 19 7.40 8.11 -1.59
C VAL A 19 6.84 9.34 -0.89
N SER A 20 7.58 10.45 -0.90
CA SER A 20 7.14 11.70 -0.28
C SER A 20 5.87 12.27 -0.94
N VAL A 21 5.77 12.17 -2.27
CA VAL A 21 4.57 12.59 -3.01
C VAL A 21 3.36 11.73 -2.64
N PHE A 22 3.51 10.39 -2.62
CA PHE A 22 2.42 9.49 -2.24
C PHE A 22 2.02 9.63 -0.77
N ASP A 23 2.98 9.87 0.14
CA ASP A 23 2.71 10.13 1.56
C ASP A 23 1.87 11.40 1.74
N ARG A 24 2.23 12.48 1.04
CA ARG A 24 1.45 13.70 1.06
C ARG A 24 0.05 13.50 0.46
N ALA A 25 -0.06 12.84 -0.69
CA ALA A 25 -1.35 12.56 -1.32
C ALA A 25 -2.24 11.67 -0.42
N CYS A 26 -1.64 10.71 0.27
CA CYS A 26 -2.32 9.85 1.23
C CYS A 26 -2.84 10.65 2.44
N LYS A 27 -2.00 11.53 3.01
CA LYS A 27 -2.37 12.40 4.15
C LYS A 27 -3.45 13.42 3.81
N GLU A 28 -3.44 13.93 2.58
CA GLU A 28 -4.47 14.85 2.10
C GLU A 28 -5.80 14.13 1.77
N GLY A 29 -5.86 12.80 1.91
CA GLY A 29 -7.08 12.00 1.77
C GLY A 29 -7.66 12.00 0.35
N ARG A 30 -6.90 12.46 -0.65
CA ARG A 30 -7.43 12.70 -2.00
C ARG A 30 -7.55 11.41 -2.81
N GLU A 31 -6.68 10.43 -2.58
CA GLU A 31 -6.60 9.21 -3.39
C GLU A 31 -6.26 7.98 -2.55
N ALA A 32 -7.24 7.10 -2.35
CA ALA A 32 -7.03 5.78 -1.75
C ALA A 32 -5.93 4.98 -2.45
N GLU A 33 -5.80 5.16 -3.77
CA GLU A 33 -4.78 4.53 -4.60
C GLU A 33 -3.37 5.01 -4.25
N SER A 34 -3.18 6.29 -3.95
CA SER A 34 -1.89 6.84 -3.55
C SER A 34 -1.38 6.22 -2.25
N CYS A 35 -2.26 6.05 -1.25
CA CYS A 35 -1.97 5.28 -0.04
C CYS A 35 -1.64 3.80 -0.34
N PHE A 36 -2.36 3.17 -1.27
CA PHE A 36 -2.07 1.79 -1.68
C PHE A 36 -0.69 1.64 -2.33
N PHE A 37 -0.33 2.56 -3.23
CA PHE A 37 0.97 2.54 -3.90
C PHE A 37 2.12 2.77 -2.94
N LEU A 38 1.94 3.64 -1.94
CA LEU A 38 2.89 3.86 -0.85
C LEU A 38 3.13 2.58 -0.05
N GLY A 39 2.07 1.91 0.39
CA GLY A 39 2.18 0.62 1.07
C GLY A 39 2.84 -0.46 0.22
N LYS A 40 2.48 -0.53 -1.07
CA LYS A 40 3.10 -1.49 -2.00
C LYS A 40 4.57 -1.17 -2.28
N TYR A 41 4.98 0.09 -2.21
CA TYR A 41 6.38 0.49 -2.32
C TYR A 41 7.20 -0.13 -1.18
N PHE A 42 6.72 -0.02 0.05
CA PHE A 42 7.39 -0.57 1.23
C PHE A 42 7.41 -2.11 1.27
N LEU A 43 6.44 -2.77 0.62
CA LEU A 43 6.44 -4.24 0.49
C LEU A 43 7.26 -4.77 -0.70
N ARG A 44 7.68 -3.90 -1.62
CA ARG A 44 8.45 -4.32 -2.78
C ARG A 44 9.84 -4.84 -2.37
N PRO A 45 10.32 -5.92 -2.99
CA PRO A 45 11.68 -6.38 -2.75
C PRO A 45 12.70 -5.31 -3.18
N GLY A 46 13.67 -5.03 -2.33
CA GLY A 46 14.70 -4.02 -2.56
C GLY A 46 15.25 -3.41 -1.27
N GLN A 47 16.16 -2.44 -1.41
CA GLN A 47 16.82 -1.78 -0.28
C GLN A 47 15.85 -0.94 0.58
N SER A 48 14.75 -0.47 -0.01
CA SER A 48 13.75 0.38 0.66
C SER A 48 12.55 -0.41 1.21
N ARG A 49 12.70 -1.74 1.35
CA ARG A 49 11.64 -2.62 1.84
C ARG A 49 11.48 -2.47 3.35
N ASP A 50 10.27 -2.11 3.79
CA ASP A 50 9.92 -1.92 5.20
C ASP A 50 8.45 -2.34 5.42
N PRO A 51 8.17 -3.64 5.65
CA PRO A 51 6.80 -4.11 5.82
C PRO A 51 6.01 -3.42 6.95
N PRO A 52 6.60 -3.10 8.11
CA PRO A 52 5.94 -2.29 9.14
C PRO A 52 5.43 -0.93 8.63
N GLN A 53 6.24 -0.21 7.84
CA GLN A 53 5.83 1.08 7.28
C GLN A 53 4.70 0.97 6.26
N ALA A 54 4.49 -0.20 5.66
CA ALA A 54 3.38 -0.43 4.74
C ALA A 54 2.02 -0.49 5.44
N ILE A 55 1.96 -0.82 6.74
CA ILE A 55 0.71 -1.11 7.46
C ILE A 55 -0.20 0.12 7.50
N THR A 56 0.34 1.26 7.95
CA THR A 56 -0.42 2.51 8.11
C THR A 56 -1.07 3.00 6.81
N PRO A 57 -0.34 3.20 5.70
CA PRO A 57 -0.96 3.70 4.47
C PRO A 57 -1.94 2.69 3.85
N LEU A 58 -1.67 1.37 3.95
CA LEU A 58 -2.64 0.37 3.51
C LEU A 58 -3.91 0.38 4.36
N ALA A 59 -3.79 0.63 5.67
CA ALA A 59 -4.94 0.69 6.57
C ALA A 59 -5.84 1.87 6.21
N VAL A 60 -5.26 3.06 6.02
CA VAL A 60 -5.99 4.24 5.56
C VAL A 60 -6.68 3.99 4.22
N SER A 61 -5.99 3.39 3.25
CA SER A 61 -6.56 3.03 1.95
C SER A 61 -7.71 2.02 2.08
N CYS A 62 -7.58 1.06 2.99
CA CYS A 62 -8.63 0.11 3.32
C CYS A 62 -9.83 0.80 3.98
N ASP A 63 -9.59 1.78 4.84
CA ASP A 63 -10.63 2.56 5.54
C ASP A 63 -11.51 3.34 4.59
N VAL A 64 -10.94 3.89 3.52
CA VAL A 64 -11.66 4.63 2.47
C VAL A 64 -12.32 3.71 1.41
N GLY A 65 -12.28 2.39 1.62
CA GLY A 65 -12.99 1.42 0.77
C GLY A 65 -12.17 0.82 -0.38
N HIS A 66 -10.84 0.95 -0.36
CA HIS A 66 -9.98 0.27 -1.34
C HIS A 66 -9.76 -1.20 -0.96
N ALA A 67 -10.64 -2.08 -1.42
CA ALA A 67 -10.58 -3.52 -1.14
C ALA A 67 -9.20 -4.18 -1.41
N PRO A 68 -8.43 -3.81 -2.46
CA PRO A 68 -7.08 -4.35 -2.66
C PRO A 68 -6.11 -4.07 -1.51
N SER A 69 -6.23 -2.92 -0.83
CA SER A 69 -5.39 -2.56 0.32
C SER A 69 -5.70 -3.44 1.53
N CYS A 70 -6.99 -3.65 1.82
CA CYS A 70 -7.42 -4.57 2.87
C CYS A 70 -6.89 -5.99 2.62
N ARG A 71 -6.98 -6.46 1.37
CA ARG A 71 -6.48 -7.78 0.99
C ARG A 71 -4.98 -7.90 1.20
N LEU A 72 -4.22 -6.85 0.89
CA LEU A 72 -2.76 -6.86 1.05
C LEU A 72 -2.36 -6.94 2.53
N LEU A 73 -3.05 -6.20 3.40
CA LEU A 73 -2.88 -6.29 4.85
C LEU A 73 -3.23 -7.68 5.39
N ALA A 74 -4.34 -8.27 4.92
CA ALA A 74 -4.70 -9.62 5.29
C ALA A 74 -3.59 -10.62 4.93
N VAL A 75 -3.02 -10.52 3.72
CA VAL A 75 -1.90 -11.39 3.30
C VAL A 75 -0.66 -11.16 4.16
N LEU A 76 -0.35 -9.91 4.49
CA LEU A 76 0.79 -9.53 5.33
C LEU A 76 0.68 -10.18 6.72
N PHE A 77 -0.47 -10.02 7.40
CA PHE A 77 -0.69 -10.62 8.73
C PHE A 77 -0.93 -12.13 8.69
N LYS A 78 -1.36 -12.70 7.56
CA LYS A 78 -1.51 -14.16 7.42
C LYS A 78 -0.15 -14.87 7.36
N LYS A 79 0.76 -14.35 6.54
CA LYS A 79 2.06 -14.96 6.33
C LYS A 79 3.08 -14.52 7.38
N GLY A 80 2.90 -13.34 7.94
CA GLY A 80 3.98 -12.62 8.60
C GLY A 80 5.03 -12.18 7.58
N ASP A 81 5.81 -11.17 7.94
CA ASP A 81 6.90 -10.65 7.13
C ASP A 81 8.03 -10.13 8.04
N SER A 82 9.12 -9.63 7.47
CA SER A 82 10.25 -9.03 8.19
C SER A 82 9.76 -7.94 9.15
N ASN A 83 9.90 -8.21 10.46
CA ASN A 83 9.44 -7.35 11.56
C ASN A 83 7.90 -7.16 11.63
N VAL A 84 7.13 -8.04 11.00
CA VAL A 84 5.67 -8.09 11.14
C VAL A 84 5.27 -9.53 11.43
N ASP A 85 4.95 -9.83 12.68
CA ASP A 85 4.49 -11.16 13.05
C ASP A 85 3.14 -11.49 12.41
N ALA A 86 2.95 -12.77 12.13
CA ALA A 86 1.67 -13.26 11.69
C ALA A 86 0.63 -13.06 12.81
N ASP A 87 -0.47 -12.39 12.49
CA ASP A 87 -1.55 -12.10 13.42
C ASP A 87 -2.86 -12.59 12.81
N SER A 88 -3.38 -13.69 13.37
CA SER A 88 -4.61 -14.31 12.89
C SER A 88 -5.85 -13.46 13.15
N LEU A 89 -5.85 -12.60 14.18
CA LEU A 89 -6.96 -11.70 14.47
C LEU A 89 -7.02 -10.60 13.40
N LYS A 90 -5.89 -9.92 13.15
CA LYS A 90 -5.80 -8.90 12.10
C LYS A 90 -6.05 -9.48 10.72
N PHE A 91 -5.54 -10.67 10.43
CA PHE A 91 -5.85 -11.36 9.17
C PHE A 91 -7.36 -11.51 8.96
N ASN A 92 -8.08 -12.04 9.96
CA ASN A 92 -9.52 -12.25 9.86
C ASN A 92 -10.29 -10.93 9.75
N GLU A 93 -9.86 -9.91 10.48
CA GLU A 93 -10.42 -8.56 10.41
C GLU A 93 -10.32 -7.98 9.00
N TYR A 94 -9.11 -7.90 8.43
CA TYR A 94 -8.91 -7.36 7.09
C TYR A 94 -9.50 -8.24 5.99
N LYS A 95 -9.54 -9.57 6.19
CA LYS A 95 -10.22 -10.51 5.28
C LYS A 95 -11.72 -10.22 5.23
N ARG A 96 -12.37 -10.13 6.39
CA ARG A 96 -13.80 -9.81 6.49
C ARG A 96 -14.10 -8.45 5.86
N ARG A 97 -13.27 -7.44 6.15
CA ARG A 97 -13.40 -6.11 5.55
C ARG A 97 -13.26 -6.12 4.03
N THR A 98 -12.35 -6.93 3.49
CA THR A 98 -12.22 -7.13 2.04
C THR A 98 -13.51 -7.71 1.46
N GLU A 99 -14.09 -8.73 2.10
CA GLU A 99 -15.34 -9.36 1.66
C GLU A 99 -16.51 -8.37 1.70
N GLU A 100 -16.63 -7.57 2.75
CA GLU A 100 -17.63 -6.52 2.90
C GLU A 100 -17.52 -5.45 1.78
N LEU A 101 -16.31 -4.98 1.48
CA LEU A 101 -16.08 -4.00 0.42
C LEU A 101 -16.36 -4.58 -0.98
N VAL A 102 -16.02 -5.85 -1.21
CA VAL A 102 -16.35 -6.53 -2.47
C VAL A 102 -17.87 -6.67 -2.64
N GLN A 103 -18.59 -7.00 -1.57
CA GLN A 103 -20.06 -7.09 -1.59
C GLN A 103 -20.72 -5.71 -1.75
N GLN A 104 -20.25 -4.68 -1.05
CA GLN A 104 -20.75 -3.31 -1.17
C GLN A 104 -20.56 -2.76 -2.60
N ARG A 105 -19.41 -3.06 -3.23
CA ARG A 105 -19.14 -2.66 -4.61
C ARG A 105 -19.97 -3.48 -5.62
N GLY A 106 -20.29 -4.74 -5.32
CA GLY A 106 -21.26 -5.54 -6.07
C GLY A 106 -22.69 -5.00 -5.99
N ALA A 107 -23.09 -4.53 -4.80
CA ALA A 107 -24.39 -3.90 -4.56
C ALA A 107 -24.54 -2.54 -5.27
N MET A 108 -23.46 -1.74 -5.35
CA MET A 108 -23.45 -0.48 -6.11
C MET A 108 -23.48 -0.68 -7.63
N MET A 109 -23.00 -1.81 -8.14
CA MET A 109 -23.02 -2.16 -9.57
C MET A 109 -24.30 -2.88 -10.01
N GLY A 110 -25.28 -3.06 -9.11
CA GLY A 110 -26.59 -3.63 -9.46
C GLY A 110 -26.55 -5.06 -9.99
N VAL A 111 -25.50 -5.83 -9.71
CA VAL A 111 -25.48 -7.26 -10.04
C VAL A 111 -26.29 -8.00 -8.98
N LYS A 112 -27.57 -8.23 -9.28
CA LYS A 112 -28.35 -9.29 -8.62
C LYS A 112 -27.66 -10.62 -8.95
N VAL A 113 -27.19 -11.31 -7.92
CA VAL A 113 -26.96 -12.76 -8.01
C VAL A 113 -28.30 -13.49 -8.03
#